data_AF-A0A7J6UQ95-F1
#
_entry.id   AF-A0A7J6UQ95-F1
#
_cell.length_a   1.000
_cell.length_b   1.000
_cell.length_c   1.000
_cell.angle_alpha   90.00
_cell.angle_beta   90.00
_cell.angle_gamma   90.00
#
_symmetry.space_group_name_H-M   'P 1'
#
loop_
_entity.id
_entity.type
_entity.pdbx_description
1 polymer ?
#
loop_
_entity_poly.entity_id
_entity_poly.type
_entity_poly.pdbx_seq_one_letter_code
_entity_poly.pdbx_strand_id
1 'polypeptide(L)'
;MLTDSVYAIYSNFTLVDSHGSPRWKDMQENPEIVPDGTAHLRRLLSNVLENSLDASEVSLYSFSKGCIVLSSLMKSGFAGLPLRKLTFIDPGLNEPDELFPLTRKELDAIDKSVSIEVHSTPRQTKDPERPWIESEIEEFVDKCKLCGLQ
;
A
#
# COMPACT_ATOMS: atom_id res chain seq x y z
N MET A 1 -31.92 -10.37 -5.56
CA MET A 1 -31.30 -10.83 -4.30
C MET A 1 -30.13 -9.90 -4.04
N LEU A 2 -30.21 -9.07 -3.00
CA LEU A 2 -29.07 -8.27 -2.54
C LEU A 2 -28.11 -9.27 -1.91
N THR A 3 -27.07 -9.66 -2.65
CA THR A 3 -25.96 -10.43 -2.10
C THR A 3 -25.32 -9.56 -1.02
N ASP A 4 -25.11 -10.11 0.17
CA ASP A 4 -24.47 -9.46 1.31
C ASP A 4 -23.22 -8.69 0.84
N SER A 5 -23.36 -7.38 0.64
CA SER A 5 -22.26 -6.55 0.17
C SER A 5 -21.35 -6.34 1.36
N VAL A 6 -20.35 -7.21 1.50
CA VAL A 6 -19.27 -7.03 2.48
C VAL A 6 -18.60 -5.71 2.16
N TYR A 7 -18.94 -4.67 2.91
CA TYR A 7 -18.29 -3.38 2.81
C TYR A 7 -16.99 -3.43 3.60
N ALA A 8 -15.88 -3.46 2.88
CA ALA A 8 -14.57 -3.27 3.46
C ALA A 8 -14.20 -1.79 3.37
N ILE A 9 -13.87 -1.14 4.49
CA ILE A 9 -13.51 0.30 4.48
C ILE A 9 -12.32 0.62 3.55
N TYR A 10 -11.45 -0.36 3.29
CA TYR A 10 -10.34 -0.23 2.35
C TYR A 10 -10.78 -0.21 0.88
N SER A 11 -12.00 -0.61 0.53
CA SER A 11 -12.55 -0.53 -0.83
C SER A 11 -12.73 0.92 -1.32
N ASN A 12 -12.68 1.90 -0.41
CA ASN A 12 -12.66 3.32 -0.78
C ASN A 12 -11.31 3.77 -1.38
N PHE A 13 -10.24 2.98 -1.17
CA PHE A 13 -8.88 3.36 -1.52
C PHE A 13 -8.25 2.45 -2.57
N THR A 14 -8.85 1.27 -2.81
CA THR A 14 -8.36 0.28 -3.77
C THR A 14 -9.47 -0.68 -4.15
N LEU A 15 -9.35 -1.37 -5.29
CA LEU A 15 -10.33 -2.35 -5.74
C LEU A 15 -10.03 -3.70 -5.08
N VAL A 16 -11.01 -4.28 -4.38
CA VAL A 16 -10.89 -5.57 -3.70
C VAL A 16 -12.03 -6.52 -4.06
N ASP A 17 -11.82 -7.81 -3.81
CA ASP A 17 -12.85 -8.85 -3.90
C ASP A 17 -13.65 -9.01 -2.60
N SER A 18 -14.52 -10.03 -2.54
CA SER A 18 -15.35 -10.33 -1.37
C SER A 18 -14.58 -10.74 -0.11
N HIS A 19 -13.33 -11.17 -0.25
CA HIS A 19 -12.44 -11.53 0.85
C HIS A 19 -11.56 -10.34 1.27
N GLY A 20 -11.62 -9.25 0.51
CA GLY A 20 -10.80 -8.07 0.70
C GLY A 20 -9.40 -8.19 0.11
N SER A 21 -9.20 -9.16 -0.77
CA SER A 21 -7.98 -9.33 -1.55
C SER A 21 -7.98 -8.35 -2.72
N PRO A 22 -6.82 -7.75 -3.05
CA PRO A 22 -6.75 -6.75 -4.09
C PRO A 22 -6.89 -7.34 -5.50
N ARG A 23 -7.63 -6.65 -6.36
CA ARG A 23 -7.86 -7.05 -7.76
C ARG A 23 -6.86 -6.37 -8.69
N TRP A 24 -5.56 -6.58 -8.47
CA TRP A 24 -4.48 -5.86 -9.18
C TRP A 24 -4.56 -5.94 -10.70
N LYS A 25 -4.87 -7.12 -11.23
CA LYS A 25 -5.02 -7.32 -12.67
C LYS A 25 -6.14 -6.46 -13.24
N ASP A 26 -7.30 -6.45 -12.58
CA ASP A 26 -8.46 -5.67 -13.02
C ASP A 26 -8.18 -4.17 -12.95
N MET A 27 -7.42 -3.71 -11.93
CA MET A 27 -6.95 -2.32 -11.83
C MET A 27 -5.95 -1.94 -12.92
N GLN A 28 -5.14 -2.88 -13.41
CA GLN A 28 -4.23 -2.63 -14.53
C GLN A 28 -4.98 -2.59 -15.88
N GLU A 29 -5.94 -3.48 -16.07
CA GLU A 29 -6.74 -3.57 -17.30
C GLU A 29 -7.78 -2.45 -17.40
N ASN A 30 -8.30 -1.98 -16.27
CA ASN A 30 -9.38 -0.98 -16.18
C ASN A 30 -8.98 0.11 -15.15
N PRO A 31 -8.03 0.99 -15.47
CA PRO A 31 -7.54 2.01 -14.52
C PRO A 31 -8.63 3.02 -14.09
N GLU A 32 -9.69 3.19 -14.87
CA GLU A 32 -10.79 4.11 -14.62
C GLU A 32 -11.74 3.68 -13.49
N ILE A 33 -11.74 2.39 -13.13
CA ILE A 33 -12.55 1.87 -12.00
C ILE A 33 -11.78 1.86 -10.68
N VAL A 34 -10.50 2.23 -10.70
CA VAL A 34 -9.65 2.23 -9.51
C VAL A 34 -10.00 3.42 -8.62
N PRO A 35 -10.34 3.22 -7.34
CA PRO A 35 -10.55 4.33 -6.42
C PRO A 35 -9.29 5.19 -6.29
N ASP A 36 -9.44 6.53 -6.35
CA ASP A 36 -8.33 7.45 -6.14
C ASP A 36 -8.06 7.64 -4.63
N GLY A 37 -7.39 6.65 -4.03
CA GLY A 37 -6.97 6.73 -2.63
C GLY A 37 -6.08 7.95 -2.34
N THR A 38 -5.32 8.43 -3.33
CA THR A 38 -4.43 9.58 -3.14
C THR A 38 -5.20 10.89 -3.03
N ALA A 39 -6.30 11.05 -3.75
CA ALA A 39 -7.21 12.18 -3.58
C ALA A 39 -7.83 12.19 -2.17
N HIS A 40 -8.22 11.03 -1.64
CA HIS A 40 -8.69 10.92 -0.25
C HIS A 40 -7.61 11.33 0.76
N LEU A 41 -6.37 10.85 0.59
CA LEU A 41 -5.26 11.23 1.45
C LEU A 41 -4.95 12.72 1.36
N ARG A 42 -4.91 13.30 0.14
CA ARG A 42 -4.74 14.75 -0.07
C ARG A 42 -5.82 15.55 0.64
N ARG A 43 -7.08 15.13 0.53
CA ARG A 43 -8.20 15.82 1.18
C ARG A 43 -8.11 15.74 2.70
N LEU A 44 -7.76 14.56 3.24
CA LEU A 44 -7.53 14.39 4.67
C LEU A 44 -6.41 15.31 5.16
N LEU A 45 -5.27 15.31 4.46
CA LEU A 45 -4.15 16.16 4.82
C LEU A 45 -4.54 17.64 4.72
N SER A 46 -5.15 18.12 3.63
CA SER A 46 -5.64 19.52 3.55
C SER A 46 -6.50 19.89 4.76
N ASN A 47 -7.47 19.06 5.15
CA ASN A 47 -8.32 19.32 6.30
C ASN A 47 -7.56 19.34 7.63
N VAL A 48 -6.53 18.50 7.79
CA VAL A 48 -5.71 18.42 9.01
C VAL A 48 -4.70 19.57 9.08
N LEU A 49 -4.11 19.96 7.94
CA LEU A 49 -3.10 21.01 7.84
C LEU A 49 -3.68 22.42 7.91
N GLU A 50 -4.91 22.62 7.43
CA GLU A 50 -5.67 23.86 7.67
C GLU A 50 -5.85 24.14 9.17
N ASN A 51 -5.75 23.12 10.04
CA ASN A 51 -5.91 23.21 11.49
C ASN A 51 -4.59 23.32 12.28
N SER A 52 -3.49 23.78 11.67
CA SER A 52 -2.20 24.17 12.32
C SER A 52 -1.27 23.07 12.84
N LEU A 53 -1.49 21.81 12.46
CA LEU A 53 -0.44 20.79 12.60
C LEU A 53 0.69 21.10 11.60
N ASP A 54 1.89 21.40 12.10
CA ASP A 54 3.11 21.49 11.30
C ASP A 54 3.38 20.13 10.63
N ALA A 55 2.89 19.93 9.41
CA ALA A 55 3.17 18.74 8.62
C ALA A 55 4.06 19.07 7.43
N SER A 56 5.18 19.70 7.75
CA SER A 56 6.37 19.66 6.91
C SER A 56 6.77 18.23 6.54
N GLU A 57 6.40 17.22 7.34
CA GLU A 57 6.66 15.81 7.09
C GLU A 57 5.51 14.90 7.56
N VAL A 58 5.13 13.94 6.72
CA VAL A 58 4.10 12.92 6.98
C VAL A 58 4.69 11.52 6.85
N SER A 59 4.41 10.69 7.85
CA SER A 59 4.77 9.27 7.85
C SER A 59 3.49 8.43 7.81
N LEU A 60 3.42 7.49 6.86
CA LEU A 60 2.28 6.58 6.72
C LEU A 60 2.62 5.23 7.31
N TYR A 61 1.81 4.78 8.26
CA TYR A 61 1.91 3.46 8.86
C TYR A 61 0.70 2.65 8.47
N SER A 62 0.94 1.41 8.04
CA SER A 62 -0.08 0.48 7.62
C SER A 62 0.06 -0.84 8.37
N PHE A 63 -1.06 -1.48 8.65
CA PHE A 63 -1.11 -2.74 9.36
C PHE A 63 -2.07 -3.72 8.68
N SER A 64 -1.70 -5.00 8.59
CA SER A 64 -2.56 -6.05 8.03
C SER A 64 -3.04 -5.71 6.61
N LYS A 65 -4.35 -5.68 6.33
CA LYS A 65 -4.91 -5.27 5.03
C LYS A 65 -4.71 -3.78 4.70
N GLY A 66 -4.36 -2.95 5.68
CA GLY A 66 -3.95 -1.57 5.43
C GLY A 66 -2.70 -1.48 4.54
N CYS A 67 -1.87 -2.53 4.54
CA CYS A 67 -0.70 -2.61 3.67
C CYS A 67 -1.08 -2.63 2.19
N ILE A 68 -2.22 -3.24 1.83
CA ILE A 68 -2.75 -3.22 0.46
C ILE A 68 -3.11 -1.80 0.05
N VAL A 69 -3.73 -1.03 0.95
CA VAL A 69 -4.04 0.39 0.71
C VAL A 69 -2.76 1.19 0.50
N LEU A 70 -1.74 0.99 1.34
CA LEU A 70 -0.47 1.68 1.20
C LEU A 70 0.21 1.36 -0.14
N SER A 71 0.22 0.11 -0.57
CA SER A 71 0.72 -0.30 -1.89
C SER A 71 -0.07 0.32 -3.04
N SER A 72 -1.40 0.40 -2.90
CA SER A 72 -2.26 1.07 -3.90
C SER A 72 -1.93 2.57 -4.00
N LEU A 73 -1.73 3.23 -2.86
CA LEU A 73 -1.31 4.64 -2.82
C LEU A 73 0.07 4.84 -3.45
N MET A 74 1.02 3.95 -3.19
CA MET A 74 2.34 3.96 -3.84
C MET A 74 2.21 3.87 -5.36
N LYS A 75 1.31 3.01 -5.85
CA LYS A 75 1.06 2.80 -7.28
C LYS A 75 0.46 4.04 -7.94
N SER A 76 -0.48 4.70 -7.26
CA SER A 76 -1.07 5.98 -7.70
C SER A 76 -0.09 7.15 -7.60
N GLY A 77 0.94 7.04 -6.76
CA GLY A 77 1.97 8.05 -6.56
C GLY A 77 1.60 9.13 -5.55
N PHE A 78 2.62 9.84 -5.05
CA PHE A 78 2.48 10.79 -3.95
C PHE A 78 2.83 12.23 -4.33
N ALA A 79 2.69 12.59 -5.61
CA ALA A 79 3.05 13.92 -6.09
C ALA A 79 2.40 15.03 -5.24
N GLY A 80 3.23 15.92 -4.70
CA GLY A 80 2.79 17.05 -3.88
C GLY A 80 2.42 16.72 -2.42
N LEU A 81 2.62 15.47 -1.97
CA LEU A 81 2.47 15.10 -0.57
C LEU A 81 3.83 15.14 0.16
N PRO A 82 3.91 15.73 1.37
CA PRO A 82 5.16 15.85 2.13
C PRO A 82 5.50 14.52 2.83
N LEU A 83 5.56 13.41 2.09
CA LEU A 83 5.83 12.10 2.67
C LEU A 83 7.32 11.92 2.95
N ARG A 84 7.64 11.36 4.11
CA ARG A 84 9.02 11.01 4.49
C ARG A 84 9.21 9.52 4.73
N LYS A 85 8.17 8.83 5.17
CA LYS A 85 8.26 7.42 5.55
C LYS A 85 6.99 6.64 5.24
N LEU A 86 7.16 5.45 4.70
CA LEU A 86 6.11 4.47 4.45
C LEU A 86 6.45 3.21 5.25
N THR A 87 5.53 2.74 6.09
CA THR A 87 5.79 1.60 6.96
C THR A 87 4.68 0.56 6.79
N PHE A 88 5.10 -0.64 6.40
CA PHE A 88 4.28 -1.84 6.34
C PHE A 88 4.48 -2.64 7.62
N ILE A 89 3.40 -3.00 8.31
CA ILE A 89 3.45 -3.77 9.56
C ILE A 89 2.55 -4.98 9.41
N ASP A 90 3.12 -6.18 9.59
CA ASP A 90 2.44 -7.46 9.53
C ASP A 90 1.43 -7.54 8.37
N PRO A 91 1.89 -7.44 7.11
CA PRO A 91 0.99 -7.44 5.96
C PRO A 91 0.09 -8.69 5.98
N GLY A 92 -1.22 -8.46 5.98
CA GLY A 92 -2.23 -9.49 6.25
C GLY A 92 -2.74 -10.14 4.98
N LEU A 93 -1.88 -10.93 4.32
CA LEU A 93 -2.18 -11.55 3.03
C LEU A 93 -2.73 -12.97 3.19
N ASN A 94 -3.58 -13.34 2.23
CA ASN A 94 -4.16 -14.67 2.14
C ASN A 94 -3.57 -15.46 0.97
N GLU A 95 -3.11 -14.78 -0.08
CA GLU A 95 -2.58 -15.40 -1.30
C GLU A 95 -1.22 -14.79 -1.70
N PRO A 96 -0.44 -15.47 -2.56
CA PRO A 96 0.75 -14.89 -3.18
C PRO A 96 0.45 -13.68 -4.07
N ASP A 97 1.46 -12.83 -4.27
CA ASP A 97 1.45 -11.66 -5.16
C ASP A 97 0.42 -10.56 -4.80
N GLU A 98 -0.18 -10.62 -3.61
CA GLU A 98 -1.22 -9.67 -3.17
C GLU A 98 -0.65 -8.33 -2.66
N LEU A 99 0.58 -8.28 -2.19
CA LEU A 99 1.06 -7.13 -1.39
C LEU A 99 1.77 -6.04 -2.18
N PHE A 100 2.66 -6.40 -3.09
CA PHE A 100 3.58 -5.46 -3.72
C PHE A 100 3.43 -5.46 -5.26
N PRO A 101 2.31 -4.96 -5.81
CA PRO A 101 2.04 -4.92 -7.26
C PRO A 101 2.81 -3.78 -7.97
N LEU A 102 3.98 -3.42 -7.45
CA LEU A 102 4.76 -2.26 -7.87
C LEU A 102 5.82 -2.71 -8.88
N THR A 103 5.74 -2.14 -10.07
CA THR A 103 6.77 -2.28 -11.10
C THR A 103 8.00 -1.45 -10.72
N ARG A 104 9.15 -1.79 -11.31
CA ARG A 104 10.37 -1.01 -11.15
C ARG A 104 10.17 0.47 -11.53
N LYS A 105 9.43 0.74 -12.61
CA LYS A 105 9.11 2.10 -13.05
C LYS A 105 8.34 2.90 -11.99
N GLU A 106 7.40 2.25 -11.29
CA GLU A 106 6.63 2.88 -10.22
C GLU A 106 7.51 3.16 -9.00
N LEU A 107 8.38 2.23 -8.60
CA LEU A 107 9.36 2.45 -7.54
C LEU A 107 10.39 3.53 -7.90
N ASP A 108 10.83 3.58 -9.16
CA ASP A 108 11.77 4.59 -9.64
C ASP A 108 11.19 6.01 -9.57
N ALA A 109 9.86 6.15 -9.71
CA ALA A 109 9.15 7.42 -9.64
C ALA A 109 8.93 7.93 -8.20
N ILE A 110 9.16 7.11 -7.17
CA ILE A 110 9.07 7.54 -5.77
C ILE A 110 10.28 8.42 -5.43
N ASP A 111 10.02 9.52 -4.72
CA ASP A 111 11.04 10.42 -4.19
C ASP A 111 12.05 9.66 -3.31
N LYS A 112 13.35 9.80 -3.61
CA LYS A 112 14.43 9.06 -2.95
C LYS A 112 14.70 9.50 -1.51
N SER A 113 14.09 10.60 -1.08
CA SER A 113 14.09 11.01 0.33
C SER A 113 13.08 10.22 1.18
N VAL A 114 12.14 9.49 0.55
CA VAL A 114 11.17 8.64 1.25
C VAL A 114 11.83 7.33 1.67
N SER A 115 11.74 7.01 2.97
CA SER A 115 12.13 5.69 3.48
C SER A 115 10.97 4.71 3.49
N ILE A 116 11.24 3.46 3.14
CA ILE A 116 10.27 2.37 3.10
C ILE A 116 10.71 1.27 4.07
N GLU A 117 9.88 0.98 5.05
CA GLU A 117 10.13 -0.08 6.03
C GLU A 117 9.06 -1.15 5.95
N VAL A 118 9.50 -2.41 6.04
CA VAL A 118 8.60 -3.57 6.16
C VAL A 118 8.94 -4.31 7.45
N HIS A 119 7.96 -4.39 8.34
CA HIS A 119 8.03 -5.10 9.61
C HIS A 119 7.09 -6.29 9.55
N SER A 120 7.59 -7.48 9.84
CA SER A 120 6.77 -8.70 9.88
C SER A 120 7.18 -9.56 11.05
N THR A 121 6.17 -10.11 11.73
CA THR A 121 6.37 -10.97 12.89
C THR A 121 6.85 -12.36 12.46
N PRO A 122 7.63 -13.06 13.31
CA PRO A 122 8.01 -14.45 13.06
C PRO A 122 6.80 -15.38 12.84
N ARG A 123 5.64 -15.02 13.40
CA ARG A 123 4.39 -15.76 13.16
C ARG A 123 3.98 -15.73 11.69
N GLN A 124 4.17 -14.60 10.99
CA GLN A 124 3.84 -14.49 9.58
C GLN A 124 4.92 -15.09 8.69
N THR A 125 6.20 -14.76 8.93
CA THR A 125 7.28 -15.22 8.05
C THR A 125 7.57 -16.71 8.18
N LYS A 126 7.20 -17.35 9.30
CA LYS A 126 7.36 -18.79 9.53
C LYS A 126 6.05 -19.56 9.43
N ASP A 127 5.02 -18.97 8.86
CA ASP A 127 3.71 -19.62 8.67
C ASP A 127 3.83 -20.69 7.58
N PRO A 128 3.69 -21.99 7.91
CA PRO A 128 3.79 -23.05 6.90
C PRO A 128 2.63 -23.03 5.88
N GLU A 129 1.51 -22.38 6.20
CA GLU A 129 0.39 -22.22 5.28
C GLU A 129 0.59 -21.04 4.32
N ARG A 130 1.52 -20.12 4.64
CA ARG A 130 1.82 -18.93 3.84
C ARG A 130 3.34 -18.76 3.61
N PRO A 131 4.02 -19.76 3.04
CA PRO A 131 5.48 -19.80 2.94
C PRO A 131 6.08 -18.71 2.02
N TRP A 132 5.27 -18.05 1.19
CA TRP A 132 5.71 -17.01 0.27
C TRP A 132 5.97 -15.65 0.93
N ILE A 133 5.42 -15.41 2.13
CA ILE A 133 5.46 -14.09 2.78
C ILE A 133 6.90 -13.58 2.96
N GLU A 134 7.80 -14.44 3.45
CA GLU A 134 9.21 -14.05 3.68
C GLU A 134 9.89 -13.68 2.36
N SER A 135 9.77 -14.53 1.33
CA SER A 135 10.38 -14.29 0.02
C SER A 135 9.83 -13.05 -0.69
N GLU A 136 8.52 -12.77 -0.59
CA GLU A 136 7.93 -11.58 -1.22
C GLU A 136 8.38 -10.28 -0.56
N ILE A 137 8.56 -10.29 0.77
CA ILE A 137 9.11 -9.15 1.50
C ILE A 137 10.57 -8.92 1.08
N GLU A 138 11.38 -9.97 1.04
CA GLU A 138 12.78 -9.88 0.60
C GLU A 138 12.88 -9.34 -0.83
N GLU A 139 12.08 -9.87 -1.75
CA GLU A 139 12.06 -9.42 -3.15
C GLU A 139 11.66 -7.94 -3.26
N PHE A 140 10.63 -7.51 -2.51
CA PHE A 140 10.20 -6.12 -2.52
C PHE A 140 11.27 -5.17 -1.95
N VAL A 141 11.91 -5.55 -0.84
CA VAL A 141 12.99 -4.77 -0.24
C VAL A 141 14.16 -4.64 -1.20
N ASP A 142 14.54 -5.71 -1.89
CA ASP A 142 15.62 -5.66 -2.87
C ASP A 142 15.26 -4.83 -4.11
N LYS A 143 14.02 -4.91 -4.60
CA LYS A 143 13.53 -4.00 -5.64
C LYS A 143 13.61 -2.54 -5.21
N CYS A 144 13.25 -2.21 -3.97
CA CYS A 144 13.36 -0.85 -3.44
C CYS A 144 14.81 -0.36 -3.43
N LYS A 145 15.74 -1.17 -2.91
CA LYS A 145 17.19 -0.84 -2.91
C LYS A 145 17.73 -0.61 -4.32
N LEU A 146 17.36 -1.45 -5.29
CA LEU A 146 17.76 -1.31 -6.70
C LEU A 146 17.25 -0.01 -7.34
N CYS A 147 16.18 0.58 -6.80
CA CYS A 147 15.62 1.87 -7.22
C CYS A 147 16.14 3.04 -6.37
N GLY A 148 17.12 2.82 -5.49
CA GLY A 148 17.71 3.84 -4.62
C GLY A 148 16.82 4.30 -3.47
N LEU A 149 15.80 3.52 -3.09
CA LEU A 149 14.96 3.76 -1.92
C LEU A 149 15.61 3.13 -0.68
N GLN A 150 15.45 3.77 0.48
CA GLN A 150 16.04 3.35 1.76
C GLN A 150 15.05 2.58 2.63
#